data_AF-A0A8J3NWW0-F1
#
_entry.id   AF-A0A8J3NWW0-F1
#
_cell.length_a   1.000
_cell.length_b   1.000
_cell.length_c   1.000
_cell.angle_alpha   90.00
_cell.angle_beta   90.00
_cell.angle_gamma   90.00
#
_symmetry.space_group_name_H-M   'P 1'
#
loop_
_entity.id
_entity.type
_entity.pdbx_description
1 polymer ?
#
loop_
_entity_poly.entity_id
_entity_poly.type
_entity_poly.pdbx_seq_one_letter_code
_entity_poly.pdbx_strand_id
1 'polypeptide(L)'
;MSTDVRQFIIDAIADMNYPIDDVDADTPLGSAGVDLESLAVAELAVRVEDTYGVKFSDEEAEQMAAMTVGEFAEAIRERGNLASA
;
A
#
# COMPACT_ATOMS: atom_id res chain seq x y z
N MET A 1 -15.79 2.23 12.45
CA MET A 1 -14.97 1.19 11.80
C MET A 1 -13.66 1.85 11.51
N SER A 2 -12.60 1.54 12.27
CA SER A 2 -11.28 2.09 12.00
C SER A 2 -10.84 1.48 10.68
N THR A 3 -10.82 2.28 9.62
CA THR A 3 -10.37 1.83 8.30
C THR A 3 -8.88 1.50 8.43
N ASP A 4 -8.58 0.22 8.64
CA ASP A 4 -7.20 -0.23 8.77
C ASP A 4 -6.61 -0.23 7.37
N VAL A 5 -5.88 0.84 7.04
CA VAL A 5 -5.25 1.04 5.73
C VAL A 5 -4.40 -0.16 5.32
N ARG A 6 -3.74 -0.79 6.30
CA ARG A 6 -2.99 -2.03 6.10
C ARG A 6 -3.89 -3.16 5.59
N GLN A 7 -5.05 -3.38 6.22
CA GLN A 7 -5.99 -4.40 5.75
C GLN A 7 -6.48 -4.12 4.33
N PHE A 8 -6.69 -2.84 3.99
CA PHE A 8 -7.05 -2.45 2.62
C PHE A 8 -5.94 -2.78 1.62
N ILE A 9 -4.68 -2.47 1.95
CA ILE A 9 -3.53 -2.80 1.08
C ILE A 9 -3.46 -4.32 0.86
N ILE A 10 -3.60 -5.10 1.92
CA ILE A 10 -3.59 -6.58 1.85
C ILE A 10 -4.74 -7.08 0.98
N ASP A 11 -5.95 -6.55 1.14
CA ASP A 11 -7.11 -6.93 0.34
C ASP A 11 -6.92 -6.57 -1.15
N ALA A 12 -6.35 -5.40 -1.43
CA ALA A 12 -6.02 -4.98 -2.80
C ALA A 12 -4.98 -5.90 -3.44
N ILE A 13 -3.94 -6.30 -2.70
CA ILE A 13 -2.93 -7.27 -3.15
C ILE A 13 -3.60 -8.63 -3.45
N ALA A 14 -4.48 -9.10 -2.58
CA ALA A 14 -5.22 -10.35 -2.79
C ALA A 14 -6.12 -10.30 -4.04
N ASP A 15 -6.80 -9.18 -4.27
CA ASP A 15 -7.63 -8.95 -5.46
C ASP A 15 -6.81 -8.96 -6.76
N MET A 16 -5.56 -8.51 -6.68
CA MET A 16 -4.58 -8.59 -7.78
C MET A 16 -3.98 -9.99 -7.97
N ASN A 17 -4.49 -11.00 -7.26
CA ASN A 17 -4.06 -12.39 -7.32
C ASN A 17 -2.62 -12.63 -6.82
N TYR A 18 -2.17 -11.81 -5.86
CA TYR A 18 -0.91 -12.01 -5.13
C TYR A 18 -1.14 -12.75 -3.80
N PRO A 19 -0.15 -13.53 -3.32
CA PRO A 19 -0.25 -14.23 -2.06
C PRO A 19 -0.18 -13.27 -0.87
N ILE A 20 -1.16 -13.35 0.04
CA ILE A 20 -1.22 -12.53 1.27
C ILE A 20 -0.99 -13.30 2.57
N ASP A 21 -0.72 -14.61 2.49
CA ASP A 21 -0.70 -15.50 3.65
C ASP A 21 0.42 -15.16 4.66
N ASP A 22 1.54 -14.61 4.18
CA ASP A 22 2.72 -14.21 4.97
C ASP A 22 2.99 -12.68 4.88
N VAL A 23 1.96 -11.91 4.52
CA VAL A 23 2.08 -10.46 4.33
C VAL A 23 1.74 -9.74 5.63
N ASP A 24 2.75 -9.15 6.25
CA ASP A 24 2.67 -8.41 7.50
C ASP A 24 3.21 -6.99 7.35
N ALA A 25 3.16 -6.19 8.42
CA ALA A 25 3.60 -4.80 8.38
C ALA A 25 5.08 -4.63 7.99
N ASP A 26 5.93 -5.58 8.38
CA ASP A 26 7.36 -5.59 8.07
C ASP A 26 7.67 -6.17 6.67
N THR A 27 6.66 -6.67 5.95
CA THR A 27 6.85 -7.29 4.64
C THR A 27 7.09 -6.21 3.57
N PRO A 28 8.19 -6.29 2.78
CA PRO A 28 8.43 -5.38 1.66
C PRO A 28 7.36 -5.50 0.56
N LEU A 29 6.95 -4.39 -0.05
CA LEU A 29 6.01 -4.41 -1.17
C LEU A 29 6.64 -4.97 -2.45
N GLY A 30 7.89 -4.64 -2.75
CA GLY A 30 8.60 -5.13 -3.93
C GLY A 30 9.09 -6.58 -3.81
N SER A 31 10.05 -6.94 -4.66
CA SER A 31 10.60 -8.30 -4.80
C SER A 31 11.27 -8.92 -3.58
N ALA A 32 11.49 -8.14 -2.52
CA ALA A 32 11.98 -8.66 -1.25
C ALA A 32 10.87 -9.23 -0.34
N GLY A 33 9.59 -9.05 -0.69
CA GLY A 33 8.45 -9.52 0.09
C GLY A 33 7.31 -10.00 -0.81
N VAL A 34 6.31 -9.15 -1.05
CA VAL A 34 5.09 -9.48 -1.83
C VAL A 34 5.40 -9.71 -3.32
N ASP A 35 6.55 -9.23 -3.79
CA ASP A 35 6.96 -9.27 -5.20
C ASP A 35 6.01 -8.47 -6.11
N LEU A 36 5.56 -7.31 -5.64
CA LEU A 36 4.83 -6.38 -6.48
C LEU A 36 5.78 -5.76 -7.50
N GLU A 37 5.46 -6.00 -8.77
CA GLU A 37 6.11 -5.35 -9.89
C GLU A 37 5.73 -3.86 -9.95
N SER A 38 6.49 -3.06 -10.68
CA SER A 38 6.25 -1.60 -10.84
C SER A 38 4.82 -1.27 -11.28
N LEU A 39 4.23 -2.12 -12.13
CA LEU A 39 2.83 -1.98 -12.57
C LEU A 39 1.84 -2.24 -11.43
N ALA A 40 2.10 -3.26 -10.62
CA ALA A 40 1.25 -3.63 -9.50
C ALA A 40 1.29 -2.54 -8.40
N VAL A 41 2.48 -2.00 -8.11
CA VAL A 41 2.63 -0.87 -7.18
C VAL A 41 1.89 0.37 -7.68
N ALA A 42 1.98 0.69 -8.97
CA ALA A 42 1.25 1.81 -9.57
C ALA A 42 -0.28 1.61 -9.49
N GLU A 43 -0.78 0.40 -9.76
CA GLU A 43 -2.21 0.10 -9.62
C GLU A 43 -2.67 0.21 -8.17
N LEU A 44 -1.91 -0.34 -7.23
CA LEU A 44 -2.18 -0.23 -5.79
C LEU A 44 -2.23 1.23 -5.34
N ALA A 45 -1.27 2.05 -5.79
CA ALA A 45 -1.25 3.48 -5.53
C ALA A 45 -2.55 4.14 -6.04
N VAL A 46 -2.95 3.89 -7.28
CA VAL A 46 -4.20 4.45 -7.85
C VAL A 46 -5.44 4.04 -7.05
N ARG A 47 -5.55 2.77 -6.64
CA ARG A 47 -6.67 2.29 -5.80
C ARG A 47 -6.72 3.01 -4.45
N VAL A 48 -5.56 3.21 -3.83
CA VAL A 48 -5.41 3.93 -2.57
C VAL A 48 -5.76 5.41 -2.74
N GLU A 49 -5.29 6.05 -3.82
CA GLU A 49 -5.60 7.45 -4.14
C GLU A 49 -7.13 7.66 -4.30
N ASP A 50 -7.81 6.75 -5.01
CA ASP A 50 -9.25 6.80 -5.21
C ASP A 50 -10.03 6.58 -3.89
N THR A 51 -9.60 5.60 -3.10
CA THR A 51 -10.28 5.21 -1.85
C THR A 51 -10.11 6.25 -0.73
N TYR A 52 -8.88 6.76 -0.57
CA TYR A 52 -8.52 7.64 0.55
C TYR A 52 -8.39 9.11 0.14
N GLY A 53 -8.50 9.44 -1.14
CA GLY A 53 -8.33 10.81 -1.65
C GLY A 53 -6.90 11.33 -1.51
N VAL A 54 -5.91 10.44 -1.38
CA VAL A 54 -4.49 10.80 -1.30
C VAL A 54 -3.90 10.97 -2.69
N LYS A 55 -2.75 11.65 -2.79
CA LYS A 55 -1.99 11.77 -4.03
C LYS A 55 -0.52 11.42 -3.83
N PHE A 56 0.00 10.63 -4.75
CA PHE A 56 1.41 10.23 -4.82
C PHE A 56 2.02 10.72 -6.13
N SER A 57 3.22 11.27 -6.05
CA SER A 57 4.01 11.61 -7.24
C SER A 57 4.64 10.36 -7.85
N ASP A 58 5.02 10.42 -9.11
CA ASP A 58 5.77 9.33 -9.78
C ASP A 58 7.00 8.89 -8.98
N GLU A 59 7.78 9.85 -8.45
CA GLU A 59 8.95 9.60 -7.60
C GLU A 59 8.57 8.79 -6.35
N GLU A 60 7.40 9.04 -5.76
CA GLU A 60 6.96 8.30 -4.58
C GLU A 60 6.41 6.93 -4.92
N ALA A 61 5.73 6.76 -6.06
CA ALA A 61 5.32 5.45 -6.57
C ALA A 61 6.53 4.55 -6.81
N GLU A 62 7.64 5.11 -7.29
CA GLU A 62 8.91 4.38 -7.40
C GLU A 62 9.47 3.99 -6.02
N GLN A 63 9.35 4.86 -5.02
CA GLN A 63 9.80 4.57 -3.65
C GLN A 63 8.90 3.60 -2.90
N MET A 64 7.60 3.51 -3.21
CA MET A 64 6.66 2.57 -2.59
C MET A 64 7.12 1.12 -2.73
N ALA A 65 7.70 0.74 -3.88
CA ALA A 65 8.21 -0.60 -4.10
C ALA A 65 9.38 -0.97 -3.15
N ALA A 66 10.09 0.04 -2.63
CA ALA A 66 11.17 -0.12 -1.67
C ALA A 66 10.70 -0.09 -0.20
N MET A 67 9.43 0.27 0.05
CA MET A 67 8.84 0.36 1.39
C MET A 67 8.16 -0.95 1.80
N THR A 68 7.96 -1.11 3.10
CA THR A 68 7.13 -2.17 3.66
C THR A 68 5.64 -1.83 3.62
N VAL A 69 4.78 -2.85 3.76
CA VAL A 69 3.32 -2.68 3.85
C VAL A 69 2.95 -1.72 4.99
N GLY A 70 3.65 -1.81 6.12
CA GLY A 70 3.47 -0.93 7.28
C GLY A 70 3.82 0.53 6.95
N GLU A 71 5.01 0.76 6.40
CA GLU A 71 5.45 2.10 6.00
C GLU A 71 4.52 2.72 4.95
N PHE A 72 4.04 1.92 3.98
CA PHE A 72 3.08 2.40 2.99
C PHE A 72 1.73 2.73 3.63
N ALA A 73 1.23 1.90 4.55
CA ALA A 73 0.01 2.18 5.29
C ALA A 73 0.12 3.46 6.12
N GLU A 74 1.26 3.71 6.76
CA GLU A 74 1.52 4.95 7.50
C GLU A 74 1.57 6.16 6.56
N ALA A 75 2.26 6.06 5.43
CA ALA A 75 2.33 7.14 4.43
C ALA A 75 0.94 7.56 3.93
N ILE A 76 0.01 6.61 3.77
CA ILE A 76 -1.38 6.88 3.43
C ILE A 76 -2.14 7.52 4.60
N ARG A 77 -1.92 7.05 5.83
CA ARG A 77 -2.56 7.60 7.02
C ARG A 77 -2.19 9.05 7.26
N GLU A 78 -0.91 9.37 7.10
CA GLU A 78 -0.38 10.72 7.20
C GLU A 78 -0.98 11.63 6.12
N ARG A 79 -1.04 11.16 4.86
CA ARG A 79 -1.59 11.92 3.74
C ARG A 79 -3.10 12.11 3.80
N GLY A 80 -3.83 11.05 4.08
CA GLY A 80 -5.29 11.03 4.16
C GLY A 80 -5.83 11.75 5.39
N ASN A 81 -4.94 12.28 6.25
CA ASN A 81 -5.26 12.81 7.57
C ASN A 81 -6.15 11.83 8.36
N LEU A 82 -5.94 10.52 8.16
CA LEU A 82 -6.62 9.45 8.88
C LEU A 82 -6.11 9.34 10.32
N ALA A 83 -5.04 10.08 10.63
CA ALA A 83 -4.61 10.35 11.99
C ALA A 83 -5.56 11.36 12.66
N SER A 84 -6.70 10.88 13.16
CA SER A 84 -7.38 11.30 14.41
C SER A 84 -8.86 10.90 14.39
N ALA A 85 -9.21 9.87 15.17
CA ALA A 85 -10.53 9.73 15.81
C ALA A 85 -10.41 8.87 17.07
#